data_AF-W6QKU2-F1
#
_entry.id   AF-W6QKU2-F1
#
_cell.length_a   1.000
_cell.length_b   1.000
_cell.length_c   1.000
_cell.angle_alpha   90.00
_cell.angle_beta   90.00
_cell.angle_gamma   90.00
#
_symmetry.space_group_name_H-M   'P 1'
#
loop_
_entity.id
_entity.type
_entity.pdbx_description
1 polymer ?
#
loop_
_entity_poly.entity_id
_entity_poly.type
_entity_poly.pdbx_seq_one_letter_code
_entity_poly.pdbx_strand_id
1 'polypeptide(L)'
;MARFSTLPAELRELIWEFALPARVVEIGEPCDPDILPEEDLRRAWVLNRKYPTIAHVCLESRRIALAKFKLPKGVALAQDCMTDDRWWWKSTDIIHFNAPEIVAPTQRCILEDNLLDLISVPILCKKVSISADIVHPFLRFRTRSEIPHSIVWEVLSSMETCIIALHTVCIRATNEQAQELGLFGNGDEPAQLIDPFDKAAIRRFRQLWMDTKQEVSSVKFFDTIDTGRFTFRVERWLAEMSAEYIDFKSTDPPFPTLGPRAISAGLRRFPAQRHNSDAKQYLVGFPNLHLRIMFRLCPPAVVDPVIT
;
A
#
# COMPACT_ATOMS: atom_id res chain seq x y z
N MET A 1 -24.98 -27.99 17.65
CA MET A 1 -24.15 -26.81 17.32
C MET A 1 -24.34 -25.77 18.40
N ALA A 2 -23.27 -25.30 19.05
CA ALA A 2 -23.36 -24.19 20.00
C ALA A 2 -23.78 -22.92 19.25
N ARG A 3 -24.70 -22.13 19.79
CA ARG A 3 -25.13 -20.86 19.19
C ARG A 3 -24.19 -19.75 19.64
N PHE A 4 -23.81 -18.85 18.75
CA PHE A 4 -22.94 -17.71 19.10
C PHE A 4 -23.44 -16.95 20.33
N SER A 5 -24.74 -16.69 20.43
CA SER A 5 -25.38 -16.00 21.56
C SER A 5 -25.29 -16.72 22.91
N THR A 6 -24.97 -18.02 22.91
CA THR A 6 -24.81 -18.82 24.14
C THR A 6 -23.38 -18.82 24.67
N LEU A 7 -22.44 -18.21 23.94
CA LEU A 7 -21.06 -18.06 24.39
C LEU A 7 -20.95 -16.98 25.48
N PRO A 8 -20.03 -17.16 26.46
CA PRO A 8 -19.61 -16.10 27.37
C PRO A 8 -19.27 -14.80 26.63
N ALA A 9 -19.51 -13.66 27.27
CA ALA A 9 -19.32 -12.35 26.66
C ALA A 9 -17.89 -12.16 26.16
N GLU A 10 -16.90 -12.60 26.92
CA GLU A 10 -15.48 -12.50 26.61
C GLU A 10 -15.14 -13.24 25.31
N LEU A 11 -15.71 -14.42 25.10
CA LEU A 11 -15.50 -15.20 23.87
C LEU A 11 -16.20 -14.55 22.67
N ARG A 12 -17.40 -14.00 22.85
CA ARG A 12 -18.09 -13.25 21.79
C ARG A 12 -17.29 -12.02 21.39
N GLU A 13 -16.76 -11.27 22.35
CA GLU A 13 -15.91 -10.11 22.11
C GLU A 13 -14.63 -10.50 21.35
N LEU A 14 -13.93 -11.56 21.77
CA LEU A 14 -12.75 -12.06 21.06
C LEU A 14 -13.05 -12.50 19.62
N ILE A 15 -14.18 -13.17 19.39
CA ILE A 15 -14.60 -13.56 18.03
C ILE A 15 -14.86 -12.32 17.18
N TRP A 16 -15.53 -11.30 17.73
CA TRP A 16 -15.76 -10.05 17.01
C TRP A 16 -14.48 -9.28 16.74
N GLU A 17 -13.54 -9.24 17.68
CA GLU A 17 -12.22 -8.65 17.45
C GLU A 17 -11.44 -9.40 16.37
N PHE A 18 -11.50 -10.74 16.37
CA PHE A 18 -10.85 -11.57 15.37
C PHE A 18 -11.47 -11.40 13.98
N ALA A 19 -12.77 -11.15 13.90
CA ALA A 19 -13.50 -10.97 12.65
C ALA A 19 -13.41 -9.54 12.09
N LEU A 20 -12.67 -8.63 12.74
CA LEU A 20 -12.37 -7.32 12.15
C LEU A 20 -11.42 -7.51 10.95
N PRO A 21 -11.70 -6.88 9.80
CA PRO A 21 -10.85 -7.01 8.63
C PRO A 21 -9.49 -6.34 8.83
N ALA A 22 -8.47 -6.83 8.13
CA ALA A 22 -7.16 -6.21 8.06
C ALA A 22 -7.09 -5.35 6.78
N ARG A 23 -7.59 -4.12 6.87
CA ARG A 23 -7.78 -3.30 5.67
C ARG A 23 -6.50 -2.58 5.27
N VAL A 24 -6.41 -2.24 4.00
CA VAL A 24 -5.40 -1.32 3.47
C VAL A 24 -6.11 0.00 3.19
N VAL A 25 -5.96 1.00 4.06
CA VAL A 25 -6.62 2.30 3.92
C VAL A 25 -5.74 3.21 3.07
N GLU A 26 -6.29 3.68 1.97
CA GLU A 26 -5.54 4.43 0.97
C GLU A 26 -5.61 5.94 1.18
N ILE A 27 -4.44 6.59 1.14
CA ILE A 27 -4.21 8.02 1.14
C ILE A 27 -3.88 8.48 -0.27
N GLY A 28 -4.50 9.56 -0.71
CA GLY A 28 -4.45 10.02 -2.10
C GLY A 28 -5.38 9.18 -2.98
N GLU A 29 -6.13 9.86 -3.84
CA GLU A 29 -6.96 9.20 -4.84
C GLU A 29 -6.03 8.43 -5.80
N PRO A 30 -6.28 7.12 -6.03
CA PRO A 30 -5.48 6.38 -6.98
C PRO A 30 -5.73 6.92 -8.39
N CYS A 31 -4.65 7.21 -9.11
CA CYS A 31 -4.70 7.60 -10.51
C CYS A 31 -4.01 6.49 -11.32
N ASP A 32 -4.73 5.92 -12.29
CA ASP A 32 -4.14 4.99 -13.23
C ASP A 32 -4.89 5.01 -14.57
N PRO A 33 -4.49 5.88 -15.51
CA PRO A 33 -5.20 6.08 -16.77
C PRO A 33 -5.14 4.86 -17.69
N ASP A 34 -4.19 3.95 -17.46
CA ASP A 34 -3.97 2.75 -18.27
C ASP A 34 -4.76 1.53 -17.79
N ILE A 35 -5.43 1.58 -16.62
CA ILE A 35 -5.95 0.37 -15.98
C ILE A 35 -7.48 0.31 -15.95
N LEU A 36 -8.17 1.38 -15.59
CA LEU A 36 -9.64 1.41 -15.49
C LEU A 36 -10.20 2.82 -15.70
N PRO A 37 -11.51 2.96 -16.02
CA PRO A 37 -12.18 4.24 -15.94
C PRO A 37 -11.95 4.89 -14.58
N GLU A 38 -11.62 6.19 -14.56
CA GLU A 38 -11.34 6.96 -13.34
C GLU A 38 -12.47 6.83 -12.30
N GLU A 39 -13.72 6.76 -12.76
CA GLU A 39 -14.89 6.56 -11.90
C GLU A 39 -14.89 5.23 -11.15
N ASP A 40 -14.48 4.12 -11.79
CA ASP A 40 -14.41 2.80 -11.15
C ASP A 40 -13.31 2.80 -10.06
N LEU A 41 -12.17 3.47 -10.32
CA LEU A 41 -11.08 3.65 -9.36
C LEU A 41 -11.49 4.51 -8.16
N ARG A 42 -12.11 5.67 -8.42
CA ARG A 42 -12.63 6.57 -7.39
C ARG A 42 -13.67 5.87 -6.53
N ARG A 43 -14.58 5.10 -7.15
CA ARG A 43 -15.58 4.32 -6.42
C ARG A 43 -14.93 3.26 -5.55
N ALA A 44 -13.95 2.50 -6.06
CA ALA A 44 -13.21 1.52 -5.27
C ALA A 44 -12.52 2.15 -4.05
N TRP A 45 -11.88 3.30 -4.25
CA TRP A 45 -11.23 4.08 -3.20
C TRP A 45 -12.22 4.54 -2.12
N VAL A 46 -13.40 5.04 -2.51
CA VAL A 46 -14.47 5.41 -1.56
C VAL A 46 -15.02 4.18 -0.83
N LEU A 47 -15.19 3.05 -1.51
CA LEU A 47 -15.69 1.81 -0.90
C LEU A 47 -14.72 1.28 0.17
N ASN A 48 -13.42 1.40 -0.05
CA ASN A 48 -12.37 0.98 0.89
C ASN A 48 -12.43 1.74 2.23
N ARG A 49 -13.06 2.93 2.25
CA ARG A 49 -13.21 3.77 3.45
C ARG A 49 -14.53 3.56 4.20
N LYS A 50 -15.41 2.67 3.72
CA LYS A 50 -16.67 2.36 4.41
C LYS A 50 -16.44 1.61 5.72
N TYR A 51 -17.44 1.67 6.59
CA TYR A 51 -17.49 0.81 7.77
C TYR A 51 -17.43 -0.67 7.35
N PRO A 52 -16.65 -1.50 8.07
CA PRO A 52 -16.63 -2.91 7.78
C PRO A 52 -18.01 -3.51 8.05
N THR A 53 -18.39 -4.52 7.26
CA THR A 53 -19.71 -5.17 7.33
C THR A 53 -20.04 -5.65 8.74
N ILE A 54 -19.05 -6.11 9.51
CA ILE A 54 -19.19 -6.51 10.91
C ILE A 54 -19.78 -5.41 11.81
N ALA A 55 -19.55 -4.12 11.52
CA ALA A 55 -20.11 -3.00 12.28
C ALA A 55 -21.64 -2.85 12.12
N HIS A 56 -22.22 -3.55 11.14
CA HIS A 56 -23.65 -3.52 10.83
C HIS A 56 -24.43 -4.73 11.37
N VAL A 57 -23.75 -5.76 11.87
CA VAL A 57 -24.38 -7.02 12.31
C VAL A 57 -25.25 -6.85 13.57
N CYS A 58 -24.70 -6.31 14.66
CA CYS A 58 -25.43 -6.06 15.90
C CYS A 58 -24.79 -4.93 16.73
N LEU A 59 -25.42 -4.58 17.85
CA LEU A 59 -24.90 -3.53 18.75
C LEU A 59 -23.53 -3.89 19.34
N GLU A 60 -23.33 -5.17 19.68
CA GLU A 60 -22.07 -5.65 20.26
C GLU A 60 -20.91 -5.54 19.26
N SER A 61 -21.09 -6.07 18.05
CA SER A 61 -20.07 -6.01 16.99
C SER A 61 -19.77 -4.56 16.58
N ARG A 62 -20.81 -3.71 16.48
CA ARG A 62 -20.65 -2.28 16.23
C ARG A 62 -19.81 -1.60 17.29
N ARG A 63 -20.09 -1.85 18.57
CA ARG A 63 -19.34 -1.27 19.69
C ARG A 63 -17.86 -1.64 19.62
N ILE A 64 -17.55 -2.89 19.29
CA ILE A 64 -16.18 -3.40 19.16
C ILE A 64 -15.47 -2.76 17.97
N ALA A 65 -16.13 -2.73 16.81
CA ALA A 65 -15.61 -2.03 15.63
C ALA A 65 -15.31 -0.57 15.99
N LEU A 66 -16.30 0.21 16.45
CA LEU A 66 -16.15 1.63 16.81
C LEU A 66 -15.05 1.88 17.87
N ALA A 67 -14.85 0.98 18.83
CA ALA A 67 -13.82 1.13 19.86
C ALA A 67 -12.39 1.12 19.28
N LYS A 68 -12.15 0.42 18.17
CA LYS A 68 -10.86 0.37 17.47
C LYS A 68 -10.61 1.58 16.56
N PHE A 69 -11.54 2.53 16.47
CA PHE A 69 -11.42 3.71 15.61
C PHE A 69 -11.37 5.04 16.39
N LYS A 70 -11.30 4.98 17.72
CA LYS A 70 -11.13 6.20 18.54
C LYS A 70 -9.68 6.64 18.59
N LEU A 71 -9.47 7.94 18.33
CA LEU A 71 -8.20 8.62 18.58
C LEU A 71 -7.70 8.35 20.01
N PRO A 72 -6.38 8.16 20.21
CA PRO A 72 -5.81 8.16 21.55
C PRO A 72 -6.17 9.45 22.29
N LYS A 73 -6.49 9.34 23.59
CA LYS A 73 -6.80 10.52 24.41
C LYS A 73 -5.59 11.47 24.40
N GLY A 74 -5.84 12.75 24.13
CA GLY A 74 -4.81 13.79 24.11
C GLY A 74 -4.14 14.03 22.76
N VAL A 75 -4.48 13.25 21.73
CA VAL A 75 -4.06 13.53 20.35
C VAL A 75 -5.09 14.45 19.71
N ALA A 76 -4.72 15.71 19.50
CA ALA A 76 -5.45 16.63 18.62
C ALA A 76 -4.74 16.60 17.26
N LEU A 77 -5.49 16.27 16.23
CA LEU A 77 -5.02 16.26 14.85
C LEU A 77 -5.27 17.63 14.22
N ALA A 78 -4.34 18.09 13.39
CA ALA A 78 -4.57 19.29 12.59
C ALA A 78 -5.79 19.04 11.71
N GLN A 79 -6.60 20.09 11.51
CA GLN A 79 -7.82 20.02 10.70
C GLN A 79 -7.52 19.57 9.25
N ASP A 80 -6.25 19.66 8.85
CA ASP A 80 -5.73 19.41 7.52
C ASP A 80 -4.90 18.12 7.38
N CYS A 81 -4.57 17.43 8.48
CA CYS A 81 -3.92 16.12 8.34
C CYS A 81 -4.97 15.12 7.88
N MET A 82 -4.86 14.62 6.65
CA MET A 82 -5.65 13.47 6.22
C MET A 82 -7.19 13.68 6.35
N THR A 83 -7.69 14.81 5.85
CA THR A 83 -9.00 15.48 6.10
C THR A 83 -10.33 14.75 5.80
N ASP A 84 -10.37 13.42 5.79
CA ASP A 84 -11.65 12.73 5.97
C ASP A 84 -11.62 12.12 7.37
N ASP A 85 -12.43 12.60 8.30
CA ASP A 85 -12.53 12.13 9.70
C ASP A 85 -12.99 10.65 9.83
N ARG A 86 -12.85 9.84 8.77
CA ARG A 86 -13.42 8.53 8.61
C ARG A 86 -12.34 7.45 8.52
N TRP A 87 -12.13 6.83 9.69
CA TRP A 87 -11.91 5.37 9.83
C TRP A 87 -10.50 4.77 9.65
N TRP A 88 -9.48 5.30 10.32
CA TRP A 88 -8.18 4.60 10.40
C TRP A 88 -7.36 4.74 11.71
N TRP A 89 -7.87 5.41 12.75
CA TRP A 89 -7.05 5.95 13.86
C TRP A 89 -6.64 5.01 15.02
N LYS A 90 -6.81 3.68 14.91
CA LYS A 90 -6.21 2.74 15.88
C LYS A 90 -6.17 1.27 15.44
N SER A 91 -6.36 1.01 14.15
CA SER A 91 -6.63 -0.33 13.65
C SER A 91 -5.36 -1.12 13.35
N THR A 92 -5.55 -2.43 13.22
CA THR A 92 -4.68 -3.37 12.51
C THR A 92 -4.48 -3.03 11.04
N ASP A 93 -5.11 -1.96 10.54
CA ASP A 93 -5.06 -1.55 9.15
C ASP A 93 -3.67 -1.08 8.75
N ILE A 94 -3.40 -1.17 7.46
CA ILE A 94 -2.20 -0.65 6.82
C ILE A 94 -2.60 0.66 6.15
N ILE A 95 -1.90 1.74 6.47
CA ILE A 95 -2.07 3.00 5.76
C ILE A 95 -1.24 2.96 4.49
N HIS A 96 -1.85 3.09 3.32
CA HIS A 96 -1.16 3.05 2.03
C HIS A 96 -1.17 4.42 1.34
N PHE A 97 0.00 4.97 1.05
CA PHE A 97 0.16 6.23 0.32
C PHE A 97 0.28 5.98 -1.19
N ASN A 98 -0.76 6.37 -1.94
CA ASN A 98 -0.83 6.24 -3.39
C ASN A 98 0.01 7.31 -4.11
N ALA A 99 0.51 6.97 -5.30
CA ALA A 99 1.22 7.89 -6.19
C ALA A 99 0.27 8.39 -7.29
N PRO A 100 -0.30 9.61 -7.20
CA PRO A 100 -1.02 10.18 -8.33
C PRO A 100 -0.04 10.60 -9.44
N GLU A 101 -0.43 10.35 -10.69
CA GLU A 101 0.44 10.52 -11.86
C GLU A 101 0.53 11.97 -12.34
N ILE A 102 -0.54 12.74 -12.20
CA ILE A 102 -0.62 14.16 -12.55
C ILE A 102 -1.16 14.89 -11.34
N VAL A 103 -0.39 15.88 -10.88
CA VAL A 103 -0.70 16.60 -9.67
C VAL A 103 -0.67 18.09 -9.99
N ALA A 104 -1.82 18.76 -9.87
CA ALA A 104 -1.81 20.22 -9.91
C ALA A 104 -0.95 20.76 -8.75
N PRO A 105 -0.31 21.93 -8.86
CA PRO A 105 0.58 22.45 -7.82
C PRO A 105 -0.01 22.47 -6.40
N THR A 106 -1.32 22.74 -6.27
CA THR A 106 -2.04 22.71 -4.99
C THR A 106 -2.18 21.29 -4.43
N GLN A 107 -2.44 20.30 -5.28
CA GLN A 107 -2.49 18.89 -4.89
C GLN A 107 -1.11 18.37 -4.48
N ARG A 108 -0.03 18.95 -5.03
CA ARG A 108 1.34 18.57 -4.70
C ARG A 108 1.70 18.94 -3.28
N CYS A 109 1.43 20.17 -2.85
CA CYS A 109 1.65 20.57 -1.46
C CYS A 109 0.87 19.65 -0.50
N ILE A 110 -0.38 19.34 -0.82
CA ILE A 110 -1.21 18.43 -0.02
C ILE A 110 -0.59 17.02 0.04
N LEU A 111 -0.01 16.50 -1.04
CA LEU A 111 0.66 15.20 -1.03
C LEU A 111 1.97 15.23 -0.25
N GLU A 112 2.76 16.30 -0.36
CA GLU A 112 3.98 16.48 0.44
C GLU A 112 3.63 16.55 1.94
N ASP A 113 2.61 17.32 2.30
CA ASP A 113 2.10 17.42 3.68
C ASP A 113 1.60 16.05 4.19
N ASN A 114 0.76 15.35 3.41
CA ASN A 114 0.27 14.01 3.77
C ASN A 114 1.42 12.97 3.86
N LEU A 115 2.48 13.12 3.07
CA LEU A 115 3.65 12.25 3.13
C LEU A 115 4.48 12.55 4.39
N LEU A 116 4.65 13.82 4.75
CA LEU A 116 5.30 14.24 6.00
C LEU A 116 4.48 13.84 7.24
N ASP A 117 3.15 13.83 7.14
CA ASP A 117 2.28 13.30 8.19
C ASP A 117 2.60 11.83 8.50
N LEU A 118 3.11 11.06 7.52
CA LEU A 118 3.55 9.68 7.76
C LEU A 118 4.73 9.58 8.73
N ILE A 119 5.42 10.67 9.07
CA ILE A 119 6.42 10.69 10.16
C ILE A 119 5.73 10.62 11.52
N SER A 120 4.53 11.19 11.63
CA SER A 120 3.71 11.22 12.84
C SER A 120 2.76 10.01 12.96
N VAL A 121 2.42 9.37 11.83
CA VAL A 121 1.54 8.19 11.76
C VAL A 121 2.04 6.93 12.50
N PRO A 122 3.36 6.64 12.66
CA PRO A 122 3.84 5.52 13.45
C PRO A 122 3.39 5.53 14.91
N ILE A 123 3.03 6.71 15.46
CA ILE A 123 2.42 6.84 16.78
C ILE A 123 0.99 6.24 16.80
N LEU A 124 0.36 6.13 15.64
CA LEU A 124 -1.08 5.97 15.45
C LEU A 124 -1.44 4.66 14.73
N CYS A 125 -0.56 4.14 13.87
CA CYS A 125 -0.75 2.92 13.08
C CYS A 125 0.46 1.99 13.16
N LYS A 126 0.25 0.66 13.09
CA LYS A 126 1.34 -0.33 13.18
C LYS A 126 2.13 -0.50 11.87
N LYS A 127 1.53 -0.20 10.73
CA LYS A 127 2.10 -0.48 9.41
C LYS A 127 1.76 0.63 8.43
N VAL A 128 2.80 1.14 7.77
CA VAL A 128 2.69 2.11 6.68
C VAL A 128 3.15 1.43 5.40
N SER A 129 2.43 1.71 4.32
CA SER A 129 2.75 1.31 2.97
C SER A 129 2.87 2.52 2.07
N ILE A 130 3.85 2.52 1.17
CA ILE A 130 4.08 3.57 0.18
C ILE A 130 4.18 2.92 -1.20
N SER A 131 3.57 3.51 -2.21
CA SER A 131 3.76 3.07 -3.60
C SER A 131 5.22 3.26 -4.02
N ALA A 132 5.78 2.28 -4.73
CA ALA A 132 7.12 2.40 -5.30
C ALA A 132 7.24 3.59 -6.25
N ASP A 133 6.16 4.01 -6.91
CA ASP A 133 6.19 5.13 -7.85
C ASP A 133 6.47 6.49 -7.19
N ILE A 134 6.20 6.62 -5.87
CA ILE A 134 6.62 7.78 -5.07
C ILE A 134 8.11 7.71 -4.73
N VAL A 135 8.57 6.50 -4.38
CA VAL A 135 9.89 6.32 -3.81
C VAL A 135 10.97 6.21 -4.88
N HIS A 136 10.79 5.24 -5.76
CA HIS A 136 11.63 4.96 -6.91
C HIS A 136 10.84 4.06 -7.86
N PRO A 137 10.46 4.50 -9.07
CA PRO A 137 9.57 3.73 -9.93
C PRO A 137 10.08 2.31 -10.22
N PHE A 138 9.27 1.29 -9.87
CA PHE A 138 9.64 -0.10 -10.08
C PHE A 138 9.43 -0.52 -11.53
N LEU A 139 8.26 -0.20 -12.09
CA LEU A 139 7.93 -0.38 -13.50
C LEU A 139 8.27 0.92 -14.25
N ARG A 140 9.42 0.94 -14.95
CA ARG A 140 10.03 2.03 -15.77
C ARG A 140 9.12 2.81 -16.74
N PHE A 141 7.83 2.54 -16.78
CA PHE A 141 6.87 3.21 -17.64
C PHE A 141 6.26 4.46 -16.99
N ARG A 142 6.46 4.68 -15.69
CA ARG A 142 5.87 5.82 -14.97
C ARG A 142 6.90 6.91 -14.71
N THR A 143 6.52 8.14 -14.99
CA THR A 143 7.26 9.36 -14.68
C THR A 143 7.50 9.44 -13.17
N ARG A 144 8.64 10.00 -12.77
CA ARG A 144 8.93 10.23 -11.35
C ARG A 144 7.83 11.12 -10.76
N SER A 145 7.34 10.74 -9.58
CA SER A 145 6.54 11.67 -8.77
C SER A 145 7.29 12.99 -8.65
N GLU A 146 6.59 14.11 -8.79
CA GLU A 146 7.21 15.44 -8.64
C GLU A 146 7.68 15.71 -7.19
N ILE A 147 7.37 14.82 -6.25
CA ILE A 147 7.76 14.92 -4.85
C ILE A 147 9.29 14.97 -4.72
N PRO A 148 9.85 15.95 -3.97
CA PRO A 148 11.27 16.03 -3.70
C PRO A 148 11.82 14.74 -3.08
N HIS A 149 12.88 14.18 -3.68
CA HIS A 149 13.53 12.97 -3.18
C HIS A 149 13.99 13.09 -1.71
N SER A 150 14.36 14.28 -1.24
CA SER A 150 14.74 14.51 0.16
C SER A 150 13.61 14.21 1.13
N ILE A 151 12.39 14.67 0.84
CA ILE A 151 11.19 14.46 1.67
C ILE A 151 10.89 12.96 1.78
N VAL A 152 10.94 12.25 0.64
CA VAL A 152 10.73 10.79 0.60
C VAL A 152 11.72 10.08 1.54
N TRP A 153 13.00 10.45 1.48
CA TRP A 153 14.03 9.83 2.30
C TRP A 153 13.99 10.25 3.77
N GLU A 154 13.55 11.45 4.09
CA GLU A 154 13.26 11.89 5.46
C GLU A 154 12.19 10.99 6.08
N VAL A 155 11.08 10.78 5.37
CA VAL A 155 9.96 9.93 5.79
C VAL A 155 10.39 8.48 5.93
N LEU A 156 11.05 7.91 4.91
CA LEU A 156 11.55 6.54 4.97
C LEU A 156 12.57 6.33 6.08
N SER A 157 13.46 7.29 6.33
CA SER A 157 14.46 7.21 7.41
C SER A 157 13.84 7.35 8.80
N SER A 158 12.64 7.93 8.91
CA SER A 158 11.91 7.99 10.17
C SER A 158 11.25 6.66 10.57
N MET A 159 11.18 5.69 9.64
CA MET A 159 10.53 4.40 9.84
C MET A 159 11.55 3.27 9.99
N GLU A 160 11.38 2.40 10.98
CA GLU A 160 12.21 1.18 11.09
C GLU A 160 11.85 0.15 10.00
N THR A 161 10.56 0.00 9.73
CA THR A 161 10.01 -0.91 8.73
C THR A 161 8.99 -0.18 7.87
N CYS A 162 9.07 -0.35 6.55
CA CYS A 162 8.11 0.24 5.62
C CYS A 162 7.65 -0.80 4.59
N ILE A 163 6.36 -0.84 4.28
CA ILE A 163 5.83 -1.68 3.21
C ILE A 163 5.93 -0.93 1.88
N ILE A 164 6.58 -1.51 0.88
CA ILE A 164 6.63 -0.91 -0.45
C ILE A 164 5.72 -1.69 -1.38
N ALA A 165 4.68 -1.05 -1.89
CA ALA A 165 3.87 -1.61 -2.96
C ALA A 165 4.60 -1.41 -4.29
N LEU A 166 5.27 -2.45 -4.79
CA LEU A 166 6.06 -2.41 -6.02
C LEU A 166 5.20 -2.14 -7.26
N HIS A 167 3.95 -2.59 -7.22
CA HIS A 167 2.99 -2.40 -8.28
C HIS A 167 1.58 -2.56 -7.73
N THR A 168 0.62 -1.90 -8.36
CA THR A 168 -0.80 -2.01 -8.05
C THR A 168 -1.53 -2.61 -9.24
N VAL A 169 -2.20 -3.73 -9.02
CA VAL A 169 -3.05 -4.41 -9.99
C VAL A 169 -4.50 -4.11 -9.62
N CYS A 170 -5.20 -3.36 -10.46
CA CYS A 170 -6.64 -3.17 -10.29
C CYS A 170 -7.38 -4.30 -11.02
N ILE A 171 -8.36 -4.89 -10.33
CA ILE A 171 -9.18 -5.98 -10.83
C ILE A 171 -10.63 -5.49 -10.82
N ARG A 172 -11.16 -5.21 -12.00
CA ARG A 172 -12.58 -5.02 -12.26
C ARG A 172 -13.39 -6.31 -12.09
N ALA A 173 -13.91 -6.52 -10.90
CA ALA A 173 -14.78 -7.65 -10.57
C ALA A 173 -15.84 -7.23 -9.56
N THR A 174 -16.97 -7.94 -9.50
CA THR A 174 -17.94 -7.74 -8.42
C THR A 174 -17.46 -8.38 -7.12
N ASN A 175 -18.05 -7.98 -5.99
CA ASN A 175 -17.72 -8.57 -4.69
C ASN A 175 -18.03 -10.08 -4.66
N GLU A 176 -19.10 -10.51 -5.34
CA GLU A 176 -19.53 -11.90 -5.42
C GLU A 176 -18.47 -12.75 -6.14
N GLN A 177 -17.97 -12.28 -7.29
CA GLN A 177 -16.91 -12.96 -8.04
C GLN A 177 -15.63 -13.08 -7.23
N ALA A 178 -15.26 -12.04 -6.49
CA ALA A 178 -14.12 -12.06 -5.58
C ALA A 178 -14.30 -13.06 -4.42
N GLN A 179 -15.51 -13.10 -3.84
CA GLN A 179 -15.86 -13.98 -2.72
C GLN A 179 -15.84 -15.47 -3.13
N GLU A 180 -16.30 -15.81 -4.33
CA GLU A 180 -16.26 -17.20 -4.85
C GLU A 180 -14.83 -17.77 -4.87
N LEU A 181 -13.82 -16.91 -5.06
CA LEU A 181 -12.41 -17.27 -5.04
C LEU A 181 -11.73 -17.07 -3.67
N GLY A 182 -12.49 -16.66 -2.65
CA GLY A 182 -11.99 -16.38 -1.30
C GLY A 182 -10.98 -15.23 -1.27
N LEU A 183 -11.16 -14.23 -2.13
CA LEU A 183 -10.32 -13.03 -2.22
C LEU A 183 -11.02 -11.81 -1.59
N PHE A 184 -10.23 -10.81 -1.20
CA PHE A 184 -10.72 -9.52 -0.68
C PHE A 184 -11.60 -9.57 0.58
N GLY A 185 -11.36 -10.54 1.48
CA GLY A 185 -11.88 -10.51 2.86
C GLY A 185 -13.40 -10.34 2.96
N ASN A 186 -14.18 -11.21 2.30
CA ASN A 186 -15.64 -11.12 2.19
C ASN A 186 -16.17 -9.78 1.60
N GLY A 187 -15.33 -8.97 0.95
CA GLY A 187 -15.67 -7.66 0.40
C GLY A 187 -15.33 -6.48 1.30
N ASP A 188 -14.85 -6.71 2.53
CA ASP A 188 -14.43 -5.67 3.47
C ASP A 188 -12.94 -5.29 3.33
N GLU A 189 -12.18 -6.03 2.51
CA GLU A 189 -10.75 -5.79 2.24
C GLU A 189 -10.53 -5.56 0.74
N PRO A 190 -11.09 -4.50 0.13
CA PRO A 190 -11.03 -4.29 -1.32
C PRO A 190 -9.62 -3.96 -1.81
N ALA A 191 -8.66 -3.72 -0.92
CA ALA A 191 -7.25 -3.68 -1.23
C ALA A 191 -6.47 -4.69 -0.36
N GLN A 192 -5.62 -5.49 -0.99
CA GLN A 192 -4.76 -6.46 -0.32
C GLN A 192 -3.31 -6.32 -0.75
N LEU A 193 -2.39 -6.41 0.21
CA LEU A 193 -0.95 -6.36 0.00
C LEU A 193 -0.37 -7.76 0.08
N ILE A 194 -0.01 -8.32 -1.07
CA ILE A 194 0.42 -9.70 -1.23
C ILE A 194 1.94 -9.76 -1.39
N ASP A 195 2.57 -10.78 -0.84
CA ASP A 195 4.00 -11.00 -1.06
C ASP A 195 4.25 -11.27 -2.55
N PRO A 196 5.17 -10.55 -3.22
CA PRO A 196 5.44 -10.73 -4.64
C PRO A 196 5.96 -12.14 -4.99
N PHE A 197 6.41 -12.92 -4.00
CA PHE A 197 6.89 -14.28 -4.17
C PHE A 197 5.87 -15.34 -3.72
N ASP A 198 4.70 -14.95 -3.19
CA ASP A 198 3.58 -15.87 -2.94
C ASP A 198 2.84 -16.18 -4.24
N LYS A 199 3.42 -17.12 -4.99
CA LYS A 199 2.88 -17.57 -6.28
C LYS A 199 1.48 -18.16 -6.16
N ALA A 200 1.15 -18.78 -5.02
CA ALA A 200 -0.17 -19.38 -4.82
C ALA A 200 -1.25 -18.30 -4.68
N ALA A 201 -0.97 -17.24 -3.90
CA ALA A 201 -1.85 -16.08 -3.83
C ALA A 201 -1.99 -15.37 -5.18
N ILE A 202 -0.88 -15.06 -5.85
CA ILE A 202 -0.87 -14.35 -7.14
C ILE A 202 -1.67 -15.10 -8.22
N ARG A 203 -1.60 -16.44 -8.26
CA ARG A 203 -2.39 -17.24 -9.20
C ARG A 203 -3.90 -17.12 -8.98
N ARG A 204 -4.37 -17.00 -7.73
CA ARG A 204 -5.80 -16.78 -7.44
C ARG A 204 -6.27 -15.41 -7.94
N PHE A 205 -5.46 -14.37 -7.74
CA PHE A 205 -5.75 -13.05 -8.31
C PHE A 205 -5.70 -13.05 -9.84
N ARG A 206 -4.76 -13.78 -10.45
CA ARG A 206 -4.69 -13.97 -11.91
C ARG A 206 -5.96 -14.66 -12.44
N GLN A 207 -6.47 -15.67 -11.73
CA GLN A 207 -7.71 -16.35 -12.09
C GLN A 207 -8.89 -15.37 -12.12
N LEU A 208 -9.10 -14.60 -11.05
CA LEU A 208 -10.14 -13.58 -10.99
C LEU A 208 -10.01 -12.55 -12.12
N TRP A 209 -8.78 -12.12 -12.41
CA TRP A 209 -8.49 -11.18 -13.49
C TRP A 209 -8.80 -11.76 -14.88
N MET A 210 -8.47 -13.03 -15.13
CA MET A 210 -8.78 -13.72 -16.39
C MET A 210 -10.31 -13.89 -16.60
N ASP A 211 -11.03 -14.25 -15.54
CA ASP A 211 -12.47 -14.54 -15.60
C ASP A 211 -13.31 -13.29 -15.88
N THR A 212 -12.77 -12.11 -15.60
CA THR A 212 -13.46 -10.82 -15.76
C THR A 212 -13.13 -10.09 -17.06
N LYS A 213 -12.35 -10.70 -17.97
CA LYS A 213 -12.03 -10.20 -19.33
C LYS A 213 -11.61 -8.73 -19.37
N GLN A 214 -10.75 -8.31 -18.44
CA GLN A 214 -10.27 -6.94 -18.32
C GLN A 214 -9.26 -6.55 -19.40
N GLU A 215 -9.10 -5.24 -19.62
CA GLU A 215 -8.10 -4.67 -20.54
C GLU A 215 -6.64 -4.83 -20.04
N VAL A 216 -5.72 -4.56 -20.96
CA VAL A 216 -4.43 -5.23 -21.21
C VAL A 216 -3.31 -4.89 -20.21
N SER A 217 -3.45 -3.87 -19.37
CA SER A 217 -2.33 -3.29 -18.61
C SER A 217 -1.68 -4.24 -17.62
N SER A 218 -2.47 -5.11 -16.96
CA SER A 218 -1.96 -6.10 -16.00
C SER A 218 -1.38 -7.38 -16.64
N VAL A 219 -1.54 -7.56 -17.96
CA VAL A 219 -0.98 -8.72 -18.70
C VAL A 219 0.53 -8.79 -18.53
N LYS A 220 1.21 -7.67 -18.78
CA LYS A 220 2.68 -7.60 -18.67
C LYS A 220 3.16 -7.95 -17.26
N PHE A 221 2.40 -7.57 -16.24
CA PHE A 221 2.70 -7.94 -14.87
C PHE A 221 2.55 -9.45 -14.65
N PHE A 222 1.39 -10.03 -14.97
CA PHE A 222 1.15 -11.47 -14.76
C PHE A 222 2.05 -12.37 -15.62
N ASP A 223 2.48 -11.91 -16.79
CA ASP A 223 3.43 -12.65 -17.64
C ASP A 223 4.87 -12.58 -17.14
N THR A 224 5.22 -11.55 -16.37
CA THR A 224 6.58 -11.36 -15.87
C THR A 224 6.79 -11.86 -14.46
N ILE A 225 5.77 -11.82 -13.59
CA ILE A 225 5.94 -12.08 -12.14
C ILE A 225 6.47 -13.48 -11.83
N ASP A 226 6.09 -14.50 -12.60
CA ASP A 226 6.56 -15.88 -12.40
C ASP A 226 7.95 -16.16 -12.97
N THR A 227 8.56 -15.19 -13.67
CA THR A 227 9.84 -15.36 -14.37
C THR A 227 11.02 -14.88 -13.53
N GLY A 228 12.22 -15.42 -13.80
CA GLY A 228 13.47 -14.92 -13.21
C GLY A 228 13.74 -13.43 -13.51
N ARG A 229 13.10 -12.87 -14.55
CA ARG A 229 13.19 -11.45 -14.89
C ARG A 229 12.59 -10.57 -13.80
N PHE A 230 11.49 -11.00 -13.16
CA PHE A 230 10.88 -10.25 -12.07
C PHE A 230 11.79 -10.24 -10.84
N THR A 231 12.35 -11.39 -10.45
CA THR A 231 13.31 -11.47 -9.34
C THR A 231 14.53 -10.59 -9.58
N PHE A 232 15.13 -10.66 -10.77
CA PHE A 232 16.24 -9.78 -11.14
C PHE A 232 15.86 -8.29 -11.05
N ARG A 233 14.63 -7.94 -11.43
CA ARG A 233 14.14 -6.56 -11.35
C ARG A 233 13.98 -6.09 -9.90
N VAL A 234 13.49 -6.95 -9.01
CA VAL A 234 13.41 -6.67 -7.57
C VAL A 234 14.80 -6.42 -6.99
N GLU A 235 15.76 -7.29 -7.27
CA GLU A 235 17.15 -7.13 -6.81
C GLU A 235 17.78 -5.84 -7.33
N ARG A 236 17.57 -5.54 -8.61
CA ARG A 236 18.03 -4.29 -9.21
C ARG A 236 17.40 -3.07 -8.55
N TRP A 237 16.10 -3.09 -8.34
CA TRP A 237 15.37 -1.98 -7.70
C TRP A 237 15.86 -1.74 -6.28
N LEU A 238 16.06 -2.82 -5.50
CA LEU A 238 16.66 -2.75 -4.17
C LEU A 238 18.07 -2.15 -4.21
N ALA A 239 18.92 -2.54 -5.16
CA ALA A 239 20.25 -1.96 -5.29
C ALA A 239 20.21 -0.46 -5.67
N GLU A 240 19.30 -0.05 -6.55
CA GLU A 240 19.08 1.35 -6.91
C GLU A 240 18.60 2.16 -5.69
N MET A 241 17.66 1.63 -4.91
CA MET A 241 17.21 2.21 -3.64
C MET A 241 18.34 2.39 -2.63
N SER A 242 19.20 1.36 -2.47
CA SER A 242 20.39 1.45 -1.63
C SER A 242 21.34 2.55 -2.09
N ALA A 243 21.56 2.68 -3.40
CA ALA A 243 22.41 3.71 -3.95
C ALA A 243 21.85 5.12 -3.70
N GLU A 244 20.55 5.31 -3.87
CA GLU A 244 19.88 6.59 -3.61
C GLU A 244 19.92 6.98 -2.13
N TYR A 245 19.72 6.02 -1.22
CA TYR A 245 19.88 6.28 0.22
C TYR A 245 21.30 6.73 0.57
N ILE A 246 22.32 6.05 0.03
CA ILE A 246 23.72 6.42 0.26
C ILE A 246 23.97 7.83 -0.24
N ASP A 247 23.48 8.18 -1.44
CA ASP A 247 23.63 9.52 -1.99
C ASP A 247 22.91 10.57 -1.13
N PHE A 248 21.69 10.29 -0.65
CA PHE A 248 20.93 11.16 0.27
C PHE A 248 21.67 11.41 1.59
N LYS A 249 22.20 10.37 2.24
CA LYS A 249 23.01 10.51 3.46
C LYS A 249 24.36 11.19 3.20
N SER A 250 24.87 11.10 1.97
CA SER A 250 26.14 11.73 1.58
C SER A 250 25.99 13.22 1.22
N THR A 251 24.77 13.69 0.97
CA THR A 251 24.50 15.12 0.76
C THR A 251 24.43 15.93 2.06
N ASP A 252 24.46 15.29 3.23
CA ASP A 252 24.30 15.93 4.55
C ASP A 252 25.02 15.09 5.64
N PRO A 253 26.30 15.31 6.09
CA PRO A 253 27.28 16.41 5.93
C PRO A 253 28.58 15.95 5.17
N PRO A 254 29.75 16.68 5.15
CA PRO A 254 30.83 16.39 4.21
C PRO A 254 31.72 15.24 4.72
N PHE A 255 31.55 14.06 4.16
CA PHE A 255 32.55 13.00 4.30
C PHE A 255 33.67 13.19 3.26
N PRO A 256 34.95 13.14 3.65
CA PRO A 256 36.09 13.48 2.78
C PRO A 256 36.47 12.40 1.75
N THR A 257 35.71 11.33 1.58
CA THR A 257 36.13 10.17 0.79
C THR A 257 35.31 9.97 -0.49
N LEU A 258 36.00 9.65 -1.59
CA LEU A 258 35.44 9.20 -2.88
C LEU A 258 34.61 7.90 -2.78
N GLY A 259 34.64 7.22 -1.63
CA GLY A 259 34.03 5.91 -1.37
C GLY A 259 32.52 5.83 -1.66
N PRO A 260 31.65 6.68 -1.05
CA PRO A 260 30.20 6.55 -1.17
C PRO A 260 29.70 6.66 -2.62
N ARG A 261 30.27 7.59 -3.40
CA ARG A 261 29.93 7.75 -4.83
C ARG A 261 30.34 6.56 -5.67
N ALA A 262 31.51 5.97 -5.40
CA ALA A 262 31.97 4.77 -6.10
C ALA A 262 31.07 3.57 -5.76
N ILE A 263 30.66 3.44 -4.49
CA ILE A 263 29.73 2.39 -4.04
C ILE A 263 28.34 2.58 -4.65
N SER A 264 27.77 3.79 -4.63
CA SER A 264 26.45 4.04 -5.21
C SER A 264 26.44 3.82 -6.73
N ALA A 265 27.50 4.21 -7.44
CA ALA A 265 27.69 3.87 -8.85
C ALA A 265 27.84 2.36 -9.09
N GLY A 266 28.56 1.66 -8.21
CA GLY A 266 28.74 0.21 -8.25
C GLY A 266 27.42 -0.54 -8.10
N LEU A 267 26.60 -0.17 -7.11
CA LEU A 267 25.28 -0.75 -6.85
C LEU A 267 24.33 -0.62 -8.05
N ARG A 268 24.31 0.57 -8.69
CA ARG A 268 23.49 0.82 -9.88
C ARG A 268 23.89 -0.06 -11.07
N ARG A 269 25.17 -0.43 -11.15
CA ARG A 269 25.73 -1.25 -12.24
C ARG A 269 25.64 -2.75 -11.94
N PHE A 270 25.83 -3.13 -10.67
CA PHE A 270 25.97 -4.51 -10.22
C PHE A 270 25.12 -4.75 -8.95
N PRO A 271 23.85 -5.13 -9.08
CA PRO A 271 22.93 -5.26 -7.94
C PRO A 271 23.44 -6.19 -6.82
N ALA A 272 24.18 -7.24 -7.17
CA ALA A 272 24.77 -8.18 -6.22
C ALA A 272 25.72 -7.52 -5.21
N GLN A 273 26.27 -6.34 -5.52
CA GLN A 273 27.14 -5.59 -4.60
C GLN A 273 26.40 -5.12 -3.34
N ARG A 274 25.06 -5.09 -3.34
CA ARG A 274 24.25 -4.75 -2.14
C ARG A 274 24.57 -5.64 -0.93
N HIS A 275 25.02 -6.87 -1.15
CA HIS A 275 25.35 -7.80 -0.07
C HIS A 275 26.80 -7.72 0.41
N ASN A 276 27.66 -6.95 -0.27
CA ASN A 276 29.06 -6.75 0.09
C ASN A 276 29.16 -5.98 1.43
N SER A 277 30.15 -6.31 2.26
CA SER A 277 30.45 -5.59 3.51
C SER A 277 30.64 -4.09 3.29
N ASP A 278 31.29 -3.73 2.19
CA ASP A 278 31.60 -2.33 1.87
C ASP A 278 30.35 -1.50 1.59
N ALA A 279 29.29 -2.11 1.06
CA ALA A 279 28.01 -1.45 0.86
C ALA A 279 27.20 -1.43 2.16
N LYS A 280 27.21 -2.53 2.93
CA LYS A 280 26.47 -2.67 4.19
C LYS A 280 26.81 -1.60 5.22
N GLN A 281 28.08 -1.17 5.31
CA GLN A 281 28.48 -0.11 6.24
C GLN A 281 27.77 1.23 5.97
N TYR A 282 27.38 1.51 4.72
CA TYR A 282 26.68 2.73 4.32
C TYR A 282 25.15 2.57 4.34
N LEU A 283 24.64 1.37 4.62
CA LEU A 283 23.22 1.07 4.76
C LEU A 283 22.79 0.97 6.23
N VAL A 284 23.63 1.44 7.16
CA VAL A 284 23.28 1.55 8.57
C VAL A 284 22.13 2.56 8.70
N GLY A 285 21.01 2.13 9.28
CA GLY A 285 19.80 2.94 9.36
C GLY A 285 18.97 2.98 8.07
N PHE A 286 19.31 2.14 7.07
CA PHE A 286 18.42 1.91 5.93
C PHE A 286 17.16 1.17 6.42
N PRO A 287 15.95 1.63 6.09
CA PRO A 287 14.71 1.01 6.58
C PRO A 287 14.54 -0.41 6.05
N ASN A 288 13.92 -1.27 6.85
CA ASN A 288 13.56 -2.61 6.42
C ASN A 288 12.35 -2.54 5.48
N LEU A 289 12.58 -2.80 4.18
CA LEU A 289 11.55 -2.72 3.15
C LEU A 289 10.82 -4.07 3.00
N HIS A 290 9.53 -4.08 3.30
CA HIS A 290 8.65 -5.22 3.06
C HIS A 290 7.96 -5.04 1.70
N LEU A 291 8.46 -5.74 0.68
CA LEU A 291 7.94 -5.61 -0.67
C LEU A 291 6.60 -6.31 -0.83
N ARG A 292 5.64 -5.66 -1.47
CA ARG A 292 4.28 -6.16 -1.71
C ARG A 292 3.81 -5.82 -3.12
N ILE A 293 2.87 -6.60 -3.62
CA ILE A 293 2.00 -6.24 -4.74
C ILE A 293 0.65 -5.88 -4.15
N MET A 294 0.15 -4.71 -4.50
CA MET A 294 -1.20 -4.31 -4.12
C MET A 294 -2.17 -4.85 -5.17
N PHE A 295 -3.17 -5.61 -4.74
CA PHE A 295 -4.33 -5.92 -5.55
C PHE A 295 -5.49 -5.07 -5.06
N ARG A 296 -6.17 -4.39 -5.99
CA ARG A 296 -7.34 -3.55 -5.70
C ARG A 296 -8.55 -4.10 -6.45
N LEU A 297 -9.64 -4.34 -5.73
CA LEU A 297 -10.93 -4.69 -6.29
C LEU A 297 -11.65 -3.42 -6.72
N CYS A 298 -12.06 -3.37 -7.98
CA CYS A 298 -12.75 -2.23 -8.57
C CYS A 298 -14.12 -2.65 -9.12
N PRO A 299 -15.17 -2.66 -8.28
CA PRO A 299 -16.49 -3.05 -8.74
C PRO A 299 -16.98 -2.14 -9.86
N PRO A 300 -17.42 -2.68 -11.00
CA PRO A 300 -17.90 -1.86 -12.11
C PRO A 300 -19.08 -0.98 -11.66
N ALA A 301 -19.22 0.20 -12.26
CA ALA A 301 -20.48 0.94 -12.28
C ALA A 301 -21.65 -0.04 -12.54
N VAL A 302 -22.68 -0.02 -11.69
CA VAL A 302 -23.91 -0.73 -12.02
C VAL A 302 -24.39 -0.10 -13.31
N VAL A 303 -24.45 -0.87 -14.40
CA VAL A 303 -25.21 -0.44 -15.58
C VAL A 303 -26.63 -0.33 -15.05
N ASP A 304 -27.15 0.89 -14.88
CA ASP A 304 -28.56 1.07 -14.60
C ASP A 304 -29.30 0.19 -15.62
N PRO A 305 -30.12 -0.78 -15.17
CA PRO A 305 -31.00 -1.46 -16.09
C PRO A 305 -31.90 -0.37 -16.63
N VAL A 306 -31.66 0.01 -17.88
CA VAL A 306 -32.50 0.91 -18.65
C VAL A 306 -33.94 0.50 -18.35
N ILE A 307 -34.65 1.38 -17.66
CA ILE A 307 -36.09 1.27 -17.49
C ILE A 307 -36.63 1.22 -18.92
N THR A 308 -37.17 0.07 -19.28
CA THR A 308 -37.87 -0.23 -20.53
C THR A 308 -38.88 0.84 -20.90
#